data_AF-A0A6H5FTW5-F1
#
_entry.id   AF-A0A6H5FTW5-F1
#
_cell.length_a   1.000
_cell.length_b   1.000
_cell.length_c   1.000
_cell.angle_alpha   90.00
_cell.angle_beta   90.00
_cell.angle_gamma   90.00
#
_symmetry.space_group_name_H-M   'P 1'
#
loop_
_entity.id
_entity.type
_entity.pdbx_description
1 polymer ?
#
loop_
_entity_poly.entity_id
_entity_poly.type
_entity_poly.pdbx_seq_one_letter_code
_entity_poly.pdbx_strand_id
1 'polypeptide(L)'
;DNMRDDFLWRLGPLLTDMRTKQSDVDTYCTVGKDGKPWNGGDAVGEANKAACKLVAAGLQHISSIKRDYRPQGHDSDNNPFDHQELRQFLSCLWLKAVVQKMKEQSPICDITEGINKALSSASEIKGKYCKKEPCIVCNWTDSDYNQLDNCKIDSKDKISVKPKLEEILDVKDKKDKLTATLKELNAIESPFCNRLQCIQARVEAQKQE
;
A
#
# COMPACT_ATOMS: atom_id res chain seq x y z
N ASP A 1 -3.52 -17.77 -21.64
CA ASP A 1 -3.04 -16.84 -20.61
C ASP A 1 -3.92 -16.88 -19.37
N ASN A 2 -3.31 -17.12 -18.22
CA ASN A 2 -4.02 -17.11 -16.95
C ASN A 2 -3.98 -15.68 -16.40
N MET A 3 -5.10 -14.95 -16.49
CA MET A 3 -5.31 -13.63 -15.87
C MET A 3 -4.84 -13.56 -14.41
N ARG A 4 -4.91 -14.70 -13.70
CA ARG A 4 -4.38 -14.86 -12.34
C ARG A 4 -2.86 -14.64 -12.28
N ASP A 5 -2.09 -15.26 -13.16
CA ASP A 5 -0.63 -15.15 -13.17
C ASP A 5 -0.20 -13.73 -13.57
N ASP A 6 -0.91 -13.12 -14.52
CA ASP A 6 -0.78 -11.71 -14.95
C ASP A 6 -1.15 -10.69 -13.85
N PHE A 7 -1.90 -11.11 -12.83
CA PHE A 7 -2.24 -10.29 -11.69
C PHE A 7 -1.28 -10.46 -10.51
N LEU A 8 -0.88 -11.71 -10.23
CA LEU A 8 -0.03 -12.09 -9.10
C LEU A 8 1.39 -11.54 -9.21
N TRP A 9 1.95 -11.44 -10.42
CA TRP A 9 3.33 -11.01 -10.60
C TRP A 9 3.57 -9.55 -10.17
N ARG A 10 2.52 -8.72 -10.03
CA ARG A 10 2.61 -7.32 -9.57
C ARG A 10 2.86 -7.17 -8.07
N LEU A 11 2.38 -8.10 -7.26
CA LEU A 11 2.51 -8.03 -5.80
C LEU A 11 3.98 -8.08 -5.36
N GLY A 12 4.77 -8.96 -5.99
CA GLY A 12 6.18 -9.13 -5.65
C GLY A 12 7.00 -7.84 -5.78
N PRO A 13 7.07 -7.22 -6.96
CA PRO A 13 7.76 -5.94 -7.16
C PRO A 13 7.24 -4.82 -6.28
N LEU A 14 5.93 -4.74 -6.04
CA LEU A 14 5.34 -3.75 -5.14
C LEU A 14 5.90 -3.88 -3.73
N LEU A 15 5.83 -5.07 -3.13
CA LEU A 15 6.35 -5.33 -1.79
C LEU A 15 7.86 -5.05 -1.68
N THR A 16 8.63 -5.41 -2.72
CA THR A 16 10.07 -5.11 -2.77
C THR A 16 10.30 -3.60 -2.70
N ASP A 17 9.65 -2.82 -3.55
CA ASP A 17 9.87 -1.37 -3.62
C ASP A 17 9.33 -0.64 -2.38
N MET A 18 8.20 -1.09 -1.83
CA MET A 18 7.70 -0.58 -0.54
C MET A 18 8.78 -0.66 0.55
N ARG A 19 9.55 -1.76 0.57
CA ARG A 19 10.63 -1.96 1.53
C ARG A 19 11.88 -1.15 1.19
N THR A 20 12.31 -1.15 -0.07
CA THR A 20 13.66 -0.66 -0.45
C THR A 20 13.70 0.80 -0.88
N LYS A 21 12.57 1.43 -1.20
CA LYS A 21 12.51 2.82 -1.70
C LYS A 21 12.01 3.84 -0.67
N GLN A 22 11.93 3.46 0.60
CA GLN A 22 11.44 4.35 1.66
C GLN A 22 12.17 5.70 1.69
N SER A 23 13.50 5.71 1.50
CA SER A 23 14.31 6.94 1.46
C SER A 23 13.89 7.94 0.39
N ASP A 24 13.36 7.46 -0.74
CA ASP A 24 12.97 8.32 -1.87
C ASP A 24 11.72 9.16 -1.54
N VAL A 25 10.94 8.71 -0.55
CA VAL A 25 9.63 9.26 -0.17
C VAL A 25 9.62 9.87 1.23
N ASP A 26 10.78 9.92 1.92
CA ASP A 26 10.92 10.46 3.28
C ASP A 26 10.32 11.86 3.44
N THR A 27 10.44 12.69 2.40
CA THR A 27 9.90 14.06 2.39
C THR A 27 8.39 14.14 2.58
N TYR A 28 7.64 13.09 2.22
CA TYR A 28 6.17 13.04 2.38
C TYR A 28 5.75 12.60 3.79
N CYS A 29 6.67 12.09 4.60
CA CYS A 29 6.42 11.42 5.87
C CYS A 29 7.15 12.09 7.04
N THR A 30 7.17 13.42 7.06
CA THR A 30 7.90 14.23 8.04
C THR A 30 7.03 14.67 9.22
N VAL A 31 5.76 14.98 8.98
CA VAL A 31 4.84 15.56 9.96
C VAL A 31 3.49 14.86 9.98
N GLY A 32 2.90 14.84 11.17
CA GLY A 32 1.53 14.40 11.41
C GLY A 32 0.47 15.42 11.02
N LYS A 33 -0.80 15.11 11.29
CA LYS A 33 -1.97 15.96 11.01
C LYS A 33 -1.95 17.28 11.77
N ASP A 34 -1.37 17.29 12.97
CA ASP A 34 -1.21 18.49 13.80
C ASP A 34 -0.01 19.36 13.38
N GLY A 35 0.66 19.01 12.28
CA GLY A 35 1.84 19.70 11.78
C GLY A 35 3.10 19.42 12.59
N LYS A 36 3.04 18.58 13.64
CA LYS A 36 4.21 18.24 14.43
C LYS A 36 5.01 17.13 13.75
N PRO A 37 6.34 17.17 13.89
CA PRO A 37 7.19 16.21 13.22
C PRO A 37 7.20 14.85 13.93
N TRP A 38 7.22 13.75 13.17
CA TRP A 38 7.43 12.40 13.70
C TRP A 38 8.93 12.16 13.97
N ASN A 39 9.41 12.81 15.02
CA ASN A 39 10.82 12.85 15.41
C ASN A 39 11.14 11.83 16.51
N GLY A 40 11.02 10.52 16.21
CA GLY A 40 11.68 9.42 16.94
C GLY A 40 11.64 9.46 18.48
N GLY A 41 10.59 10.05 19.06
CA GLY A 41 10.48 10.32 20.50
C GLY A 41 9.41 9.50 21.20
N ASP A 42 8.48 8.94 20.44
CA ASP A 42 7.42 8.06 20.92
C ASP A 42 7.06 7.03 19.85
N ALA A 43 6.58 5.87 20.30
CA ALA A 43 6.25 4.74 19.44
C ALA A 43 5.12 5.03 18.45
N VAL A 44 4.22 5.99 18.74
CA VAL A 44 3.09 6.34 17.89
C VAL A 44 3.57 7.09 16.65
N GLY A 45 4.43 8.09 16.85
CA GLY A 45 5.07 8.84 15.77
C GLY A 45 5.96 7.94 14.92
N GLU A 46 6.72 7.03 15.54
CA GLU A 46 7.53 6.05 14.81
C GLU A 46 6.69 5.10 13.96
N ALA A 47 5.60 4.55 14.53
CA ALA A 47 4.70 3.66 13.80
C ALA A 47 4.03 4.35 12.62
N ASN A 48 3.53 5.58 12.82
CA ASN A 48 2.90 6.36 11.75
C ASN A 48 3.90 6.77 10.66
N LYS A 49 5.13 7.12 11.04
CA LYS A 49 6.20 7.40 10.08
C LYS A 49 6.56 6.17 9.25
N ALA A 50 6.72 5.01 9.88
CA ALA A 50 7.01 3.75 9.19
C ALA A 50 5.87 3.37 8.23
N ALA A 51 4.62 3.45 8.69
CA ALA A 51 3.45 3.18 7.85
C ALA A 51 3.35 4.15 6.67
N CYS A 52 3.58 5.44 6.89
CA CYS A 52 3.62 6.44 5.83
C CYS A 52 4.67 6.11 4.77
N LYS A 53 5.90 5.80 5.19
CA LYS A 53 7.00 5.50 4.25
C LYS A 53 6.72 4.26 3.41
N LEU A 54 6.22 3.19 4.02
CA LEU A 54 5.82 1.96 3.31
C LEU A 54 4.77 2.26 2.24
N VAL A 55 3.69 2.97 2.60
CA VAL A 55 2.61 3.30 1.67
C VAL A 55 3.09 4.26 0.58
N ALA A 56 3.83 5.31 0.93
CA ALA A 56 4.36 6.28 -0.02
C ALA A 56 5.32 5.63 -1.03
N ALA A 57 6.17 4.69 -0.59
CA ALA A 57 7.04 3.93 -1.48
C ALA A 57 6.23 3.02 -2.41
N GLY A 58 5.10 2.45 -1.94
CA GLY A 58 4.13 1.76 -2.79
C GLY A 58 3.49 2.67 -3.85
N LEU A 59 3.12 3.90 -3.48
CA LEU A 59 2.59 4.90 -4.41
C LEU A 59 3.65 5.34 -5.45
N GLN A 60 4.90 5.49 -5.02
CA GLN A 60 6.03 5.75 -5.90
C GLN A 60 6.22 4.60 -6.89
N HIS A 61 6.17 3.35 -6.41
CA HIS A 61 6.26 2.17 -7.26
C HIS A 61 5.20 2.19 -8.35
N ILE A 62 3.93 2.39 -7.97
CA ILE A 62 2.79 2.49 -8.90
C ILE A 62 3.06 3.59 -9.93
N SER A 63 3.38 4.80 -9.47
CA SER A 63 3.62 5.96 -10.34
C SER A 63 4.81 5.78 -11.28
N SER A 64 5.78 4.94 -10.91
CA SER A 64 6.99 4.66 -11.69
C SER A 64 6.80 3.56 -12.74
N ILE A 65 5.65 2.88 -12.76
CA ILE A 65 5.36 1.85 -13.78
C ILE A 65 5.32 2.53 -15.15
N LYS A 66 6.22 2.11 -16.04
CA LYS A 66 6.29 2.55 -17.43
C LYS A 66 6.06 1.36 -18.36
N ARG A 67 5.15 1.49 -19.31
CA ARG A 67 5.03 0.54 -20.43
C ARG A 67 4.83 1.27 -21.76
N ASP A 68 5.53 0.78 -22.77
CA ASP A 68 5.33 1.17 -24.15
C ASP A 68 4.32 0.22 -24.77
N TYR A 69 3.08 0.66 -24.93
CA TYR A 69 2.18 0.02 -25.88
C TYR A 69 2.75 0.29 -27.28
N ARG A 70 3.32 -0.72 -27.94
CA ARG A 70 3.83 -0.64 -29.31
C ARG A 70 2.89 -1.42 -30.24
N PRO A 71 1.98 -0.73 -30.96
CA PRO A 71 1.02 -1.42 -31.83
C PRO A 71 1.62 -2.00 -33.13
N GLN A 72 2.91 -1.79 -33.43
CA GLN A 72 3.54 -2.33 -34.65
C GLN A 72 4.97 -2.83 -34.41
N GLY A 73 5.20 -4.12 -34.66
CA GLY A 73 6.48 -4.82 -34.58
C GLY A 73 6.26 -6.32 -34.36
N HIS A 74 7.25 -7.15 -34.71
CA HIS A 74 7.19 -8.63 -34.62
C HIS A 74 7.08 -9.16 -33.16
N ASP A 75 7.07 -8.25 -32.18
CA ASP A 75 6.82 -8.42 -30.74
C ASP A 75 5.60 -7.56 -30.31
N SER A 76 4.47 -7.68 -31.01
CA SER A 76 3.23 -6.99 -30.60
C SER A 76 2.71 -7.63 -29.31
N ASP A 77 3.06 -7.04 -28.16
CA ASP A 77 2.46 -7.32 -26.85
C ASP A 77 0.99 -6.86 -26.93
N ASN A 78 0.16 -7.70 -27.56
CA ASN A 78 -1.27 -7.48 -27.78
C ASN A 78 -2.11 -7.83 -26.53
N ASN A 79 -1.46 -8.04 -25.38
CA ASN A 79 -2.15 -8.36 -24.15
C ASN A 79 -2.70 -7.06 -23.52
N PRO A 80 -4.03 -6.94 -23.32
CA PRO A 80 -4.64 -5.78 -22.66
C PRO A 80 -4.06 -5.50 -21.26
N PHE A 81 -3.43 -6.48 -20.60
CA PHE A 81 -2.71 -6.32 -19.33
C PHE A 81 -1.37 -5.57 -19.44
N ASP A 82 -0.89 -5.24 -20.65
CA ASP A 82 0.33 -4.47 -20.86
C ASP A 82 0.15 -2.96 -20.85
N HIS A 83 -1.10 -2.50 -20.75
CA HIS A 83 -1.39 -1.08 -20.59
C HIS A 83 -0.90 -0.57 -19.24
N GLN A 84 -0.21 0.57 -19.26
CA GLN A 84 0.39 1.17 -18.09
C GLN A 84 -0.65 1.43 -16.99
N GLU A 85 -1.80 2.00 -17.32
CA GLU A 85 -2.88 2.29 -16.37
C GLU A 85 -3.41 1.03 -15.71
N LEU A 86 -3.58 -0.05 -16.48
CA LEU A 86 -4.07 -1.30 -15.91
C LEU A 86 -3.05 -1.87 -14.92
N ARG A 87 -1.74 -1.86 -15.26
CA ARG A 87 -0.69 -2.30 -14.33
C ARG A 87 -0.63 -1.44 -13.08
N GLN A 88 -0.82 -0.13 -13.21
CA GLN A 88 -0.90 0.78 -12.08
C GLN A 88 -2.13 0.49 -11.22
N PHE A 89 -3.29 0.25 -11.83
CA PHE A 89 -4.53 -0.08 -11.16
C PHE A 89 -4.42 -1.40 -10.39
N LEU A 90 -3.89 -2.45 -11.01
CA LEU A 90 -3.66 -3.73 -10.34
C LEU A 90 -2.67 -3.60 -9.18
N SER A 91 -1.60 -2.81 -9.34
CA SER A 91 -0.69 -2.50 -8.23
C SER A 91 -1.35 -1.64 -7.13
N CYS A 92 -2.31 -0.77 -7.47
CA CYS A 92 -3.09 -0.01 -6.50
C CYS A 92 -4.00 -0.92 -5.68
N LEU A 93 -4.69 -1.88 -6.31
CA LEU A 93 -5.48 -2.91 -5.62
C LEU A 93 -4.62 -3.68 -4.61
N TRP A 94 -3.43 -4.11 -5.04
CA TRP A 94 -2.49 -4.78 -4.15
C TRP A 94 -2.04 -3.91 -2.99
N LEU A 95 -1.70 -2.65 -3.25
CA LEU A 95 -1.30 -1.71 -2.19
C LEU A 95 -2.41 -1.56 -1.14
N LYS A 96 -3.68 -1.54 -1.54
CA LYS A 96 -4.80 -1.44 -0.58
C LYS A 96 -4.97 -2.71 0.25
N ALA A 97 -4.86 -3.88 -0.36
CA ALA A 97 -4.89 -5.15 0.37
C ALA A 97 -3.72 -5.24 1.38
N VAL A 98 -2.53 -4.78 1.00
CA VAL A 98 -1.36 -4.70 1.89
C VAL A 98 -1.61 -3.70 3.03
N VAL A 99 -2.23 -2.55 2.76
CA VAL A 99 -2.61 -1.57 3.79
C VAL A 99 -3.57 -2.16 4.82
N GLN A 100 -4.53 -3.00 4.42
CA GLN A 100 -5.38 -3.70 5.39
C GLN A 100 -4.56 -4.66 6.26
N LYS A 101 -3.66 -5.44 5.64
CA LYS A 101 -2.73 -6.31 6.40
C LYS A 101 -1.81 -5.53 7.35
N MET A 102 -1.39 -4.31 6.98
CA MET A 102 -0.64 -3.43 7.88
C MET A 102 -1.46 -3.09 9.13
N LYS A 103 -2.74 -2.73 8.97
CA LYS A 103 -3.64 -2.43 10.10
C LYS A 103 -3.88 -3.65 10.98
N GLU A 104 -4.10 -4.81 10.37
CA GLU A 104 -4.27 -6.08 11.10
C GLU A 104 -3.01 -6.47 11.90
N GLN A 105 -1.83 -6.22 11.35
CA GLN A 105 -0.54 -6.56 11.98
C GLN A 105 0.01 -5.48 12.92
N SER A 106 -0.63 -4.31 12.98
CA SER A 106 -0.36 -3.26 13.97
C SER A 106 -1.54 -3.08 14.93
N PRO A 107 -1.92 -4.13 15.69
CA PRO A 107 -3.07 -4.08 16.57
C PRO A 107 -2.85 -3.25 17.81
N ILE A 108 -1.65 -2.68 18.06
CA ILE A 108 -1.36 -1.90 19.28
C ILE A 108 -1.19 -0.42 18.98
N CYS A 109 -0.39 -0.04 17.98
CA CYS A 109 -0.20 1.33 17.53
C CYS A 109 -1.21 1.67 16.44
N ASP A 110 -1.93 2.78 16.57
CA ASP A 110 -2.76 3.25 15.46
C ASP A 110 -1.87 3.90 14.39
N ILE A 111 -1.85 3.30 13.21
CA ILE A 111 -1.06 3.71 12.04
C ILE A 111 -1.88 4.46 10.98
N THR A 112 -3.16 4.69 11.26
CA THR A 112 -4.12 5.27 10.34
C THR A 112 -3.71 6.67 9.89
N GLU A 113 -3.08 7.45 10.77
CA GLU A 113 -2.58 8.78 10.43
C GLU A 113 -1.46 8.71 9.38
N GLY A 114 -0.50 7.81 9.58
CA GLY A 114 0.61 7.54 8.68
C GLY A 114 0.15 7.13 7.29
N ILE A 115 -0.78 6.18 7.23
CA ILE A 115 -1.40 5.73 5.97
C ILE A 115 -2.07 6.91 5.26
N ASN A 116 -2.92 7.66 5.97
CA ASN A 116 -3.64 8.79 5.38
C ASN A 116 -2.69 9.89 4.88
N LYS A 117 -1.59 10.15 5.60
CA LYS A 117 -0.56 11.10 5.18
C LYS A 117 0.04 10.70 3.83
N ALA A 118 0.43 9.43 3.67
CA ALA A 118 0.94 8.93 2.39
C ALA A 118 -0.11 9.05 1.27
N LEU A 119 -1.36 8.65 1.54
CA LEU A 119 -2.43 8.72 0.54
C LEU A 119 -2.77 10.15 0.10
N SER A 120 -2.73 11.12 1.02
CA SER A 120 -2.92 12.54 0.68
C SER A 120 -1.81 13.07 -0.25
N SER A 121 -0.63 12.45 -0.21
CA SER A 121 0.52 12.80 -1.07
C SER A 121 0.51 12.07 -2.42
N ALA A 122 -0.49 11.23 -2.70
CA ALA A 122 -0.52 10.39 -3.92
C ALA A 122 -0.45 11.20 -5.21
N SER A 123 -1.14 12.35 -5.29
CA SER A 123 -1.11 13.22 -6.48
C SER A 123 0.27 13.85 -6.70
N GLU A 124 0.94 14.26 -5.62
CA GLU A 124 2.29 14.84 -5.68
C GLU A 124 3.33 13.77 -6.07
N ILE A 125 3.24 12.60 -5.45
CA ILE A 125 4.06 11.42 -5.81
C ILE A 125 3.85 11.06 -7.28
N LYS A 126 2.59 11.01 -7.75
CA LYS A 126 2.27 10.77 -9.16
C LYS A 126 2.94 11.82 -10.05
N GLY A 127 2.80 13.10 -9.75
CA GLY A 127 3.43 14.18 -10.52
C GLY A 127 4.95 14.09 -10.59
N LYS A 128 5.59 13.63 -9.51
CA LYS A 128 7.06 13.48 -9.46
C LYS A 128 7.56 12.25 -10.20
N TYR A 129 6.90 11.10 -10.08
CA TYR A 129 7.44 9.80 -10.52
C TYR A 129 6.82 9.25 -11.81
N CYS A 130 5.59 9.66 -12.17
CA CYS A 130 5.03 9.35 -13.47
C CYS A 130 5.74 10.20 -14.53
N LYS A 131 6.42 9.55 -15.48
CA LYS A 131 7.13 10.22 -16.59
C LYS A 131 6.49 10.01 -17.95
N LYS A 132 5.43 9.20 -18.02
CA LYS A 132 4.69 8.89 -19.23
C LYS A 132 3.23 8.79 -18.88
N GLU A 133 2.39 9.63 -19.47
CA GLU A 133 0.95 9.55 -19.31
C GLU A 133 0.38 8.46 -20.23
N PRO A 134 -0.80 7.89 -19.91
CA PRO A 134 -1.64 8.23 -18.77
C PRO A 134 -1.24 7.52 -17.45
N CYS A 135 -1.44 8.21 -16.33
CA CYS A 135 -1.15 7.72 -14.99
C CYS A 135 -2.33 7.92 -14.02
N ILE A 136 -2.60 6.91 -13.20
CA ILE A 136 -3.65 6.97 -12.18
C ILE A 136 -3.15 7.63 -10.88
N VAL A 137 -4.07 8.21 -10.12
CA VAL A 137 -3.83 8.60 -8.72
C VAL A 137 -4.39 7.51 -7.80
N CYS A 138 -3.51 6.81 -7.08
CA CYS A 138 -3.89 5.73 -6.17
C CYS A 138 -4.09 6.26 -4.73
N ASN A 139 -5.20 6.96 -4.46
CA ASN A 139 -5.51 7.51 -3.13
C ASN A 139 -6.69 6.81 -2.44
N TRP A 140 -7.04 5.58 -2.85
CA TRP A 140 -8.25 4.89 -2.39
C TRP A 140 -8.32 4.78 -0.86
N THR A 141 -9.46 5.11 -0.30
CA THR A 141 -9.75 4.99 1.13
C THR A 141 -10.18 3.56 1.48
N ASP A 142 -10.40 3.29 2.77
CA ASP A 142 -11.01 2.03 3.18
C ASP A 142 -12.42 1.86 2.60
N SER A 143 -13.16 2.96 2.42
CA SER A 143 -14.49 2.93 1.80
C SER A 143 -14.42 2.43 0.36
N ASP A 144 -13.47 2.93 -0.42
CA ASP A 144 -13.24 2.49 -1.79
C ASP A 144 -12.82 1.02 -1.85
N TYR A 145 -11.95 0.58 -0.93
CA TYR A 145 -11.54 -0.82 -0.84
C TYR A 145 -12.71 -1.75 -0.47
N ASN A 146 -13.58 -1.33 0.44
CA ASN A 146 -14.75 -2.10 0.86
C ASN A 146 -15.81 -2.25 -0.25
N GLN A 147 -15.86 -1.32 -1.21
CA GLN A 147 -16.74 -1.48 -2.38
C GLN A 147 -16.36 -2.70 -3.24
N LEU A 148 -15.12 -3.20 -3.15
CA LEU A 148 -14.68 -4.40 -3.85
C LEU A 148 -15.34 -5.68 -3.35
N ASP A 149 -16.01 -5.67 -2.19
CA ASP A 149 -16.86 -6.79 -1.74
C ASP A 149 -18.07 -7.00 -2.67
N ASN A 150 -18.48 -5.94 -3.39
CA ASN A 150 -19.56 -6.00 -4.37
C ASN A 150 -19.06 -6.21 -5.82
N CYS A 151 -17.74 -6.15 -6.03
CA CYS A 151 -17.13 -6.38 -7.33
C CYS A 151 -16.86 -7.87 -7.53
N LYS A 152 -17.71 -8.55 -8.33
CA LYS A 152 -17.58 -9.98 -8.62
C LYS A 152 -16.63 -10.22 -9.79
N ILE A 153 -15.79 -11.24 -9.67
CA ILE A 153 -14.80 -11.61 -10.71
C ILE A 153 -15.47 -12.29 -11.91
N ASP A 154 -16.49 -13.13 -11.66
CA ASP A 154 -17.41 -13.65 -12.68
C ASP A 154 -18.84 -13.45 -12.21
N SER A 155 -19.72 -13.12 -13.15
CA SER A 155 -21.18 -13.16 -13.01
C SER A 155 -21.73 -14.47 -12.42
N LYS A 156 -21.06 -15.61 -12.67
CA LYS A 156 -21.43 -16.93 -12.16
C LYS A 156 -20.79 -17.27 -10.81
N ASP A 157 -19.61 -16.72 -10.53
CA ASP A 157 -18.93 -16.93 -9.26
C ASP A 157 -19.48 -16.02 -8.17
N LYS A 158 -19.56 -16.58 -6.95
CA LYS A 158 -19.87 -15.79 -5.75
C LYS A 158 -18.63 -15.12 -5.14
N ILE A 159 -17.50 -15.17 -5.83
CA ILE A 159 -16.21 -14.68 -5.32
C ILE A 159 -16.03 -13.22 -5.72
N SER A 160 -15.93 -12.36 -4.71
CA SER A 160 -15.65 -10.94 -4.86
C SER A 160 -14.14 -10.68 -4.89
N VAL A 161 -13.74 -9.54 -5.46
CA VAL A 161 -12.32 -9.16 -5.64
C VAL A 161 -11.60 -9.07 -4.30
N LYS A 162 -12.16 -8.37 -3.32
CA LYS A 162 -11.52 -8.15 -2.00
C LYS A 162 -11.12 -9.44 -1.27
N PRO A 163 -12.02 -10.40 -0.99
CA PRO A 163 -11.65 -11.62 -0.29
C PRO A 163 -10.60 -12.42 -1.07
N LYS A 164 -10.59 -12.33 -2.41
CA LYS A 164 -9.56 -13.00 -3.22
C LYS A 164 -8.18 -12.37 -3.08
N LEU A 165 -8.10 -11.04 -2.98
CA LEU A 165 -6.85 -10.33 -2.71
C LEU A 165 -6.27 -10.74 -1.36
N GLU A 166 -7.11 -10.73 -0.33
CA GLU A 166 -6.72 -11.07 1.05
C GLU A 166 -6.26 -12.53 1.14
N GLU A 167 -6.99 -13.47 0.53
CA GLU A 167 -6.62 -14.90 0.45
C GLU A 167 -5.22 -15.10 -0.14
N ILE A 168 -4.88 -14.37 -1.21
CA ILE A 168 -3.57 -14.49 -1.87
C ILE A 168 -2.44 -14.00 -0.96
N LEU A 169 -2.66 -12.95 -0.16
CA LEU A 169 -1.66 -12.44 0.78
C LEU A 169 -1.34 -13.43 1.91
N ASP A 170 -2.26 -14.35 2.19
CA ASP A 170 -2.09 -15.38 3.21
C ASP A 170 -1.43 -16.68 2.67
N VAL A 171 -1.21 -16.79 1.36
CA VAL A 171 -0.42 -17.89 0.75
C VAL A 171 1.04 -17.78 1.21
N LYS A 172 1.63 -18.91 1.63
CA LYS A 172 2.92 -18.98 2.34
C LYS A 172 4.04 -18.12 1.72
N ASP A 173 4.31 -18.25 0.43
CA ASP A 173 5.41 -17.51 -0.23
C ASP A 173 5.16 -15.99 -0.27
N LYS A 174 3.90 -15.57 -0.44
CA LYS A 174 3.50 -14.16 -0.41
C LYS A 174 3.50 -13.62 1.01
N LYS A 175 3.03 -14.40 1.96
CA LYS A 175 3.00 -14.08 3.39
C LYS A 175 4.40 -13.85 3.94
N ASP A 176 5.39 -14.66 3.57
CA ASP A 176 6.77 -14.48 4.02
C ASP A 176 7.35 -13.15 3.50
N LYS A 177 7.09 -12.82 2.23
CA LYS A 177 7.53 -11.56 1.64
C LYS A 177 6.81 -10.34 2.23
N LEU A 178 5.51 -10.46 2.48
CA LEU A 178 4.71 -9.44 3.16
C LEU A 178 5.26 -9.19 4.57
N THR A 179 5.46 -10.25 5.35
CA THR A 179 6.04 -10.18 6.70
C THR A 179 7.41 -9.52 6.69
N ALA A 180 8.26 -9.85 5.71
CA ALA A 180 9.56 -9.21 5.55
C ALA A 180 9.47 -7.72 5.16
N THR A 181 8.40 -7.30 4.48
CA THR A 181 8.14 -5.91 4.13
C THR A 181 7.63 -5.12 5.34
N LEU A 182 6.79 -5.74 6.17
CA LEU A 182 6.18 -5.13 7.36
C LEU A 182 7.03 -5.28 8.63
N LYS A 183 8.21 -5.89 8.54
CA LYS A 183 9.07 -6.21 9.68
C LYS A 183 9.40 -4.99 10.55
N GLU A 184 9.74 -3.87 9.92
CA GLU A 184 10.09 -2.62 10.64
C GLU A 184 8.89 -2.11 11.44
N LEU A 185 7.71 -2.10 10.83
CA LEU A 185 6.47 -1.69 11.48
C LEU A 185 6.14 -2.59 12.68
N ASN A 186 6.22 -3.90 12.50
CA ASN A 186 5.94 -4.89 13.55
C ASN A 186 6.96 -4.83 14.70
N ALA A 187 8.20 -4.43 14.41
CA ALA A 187 9.24 -4.29 15.43
C ALA A 187 8.98 -3.13 16.40
N ILE A 188 8.27 -2.08 15.97
CA ILE A 188 7.96 -0.91 16.81
C ILE A 188 7.06 -1.29 17.98
N GLU A 189 6.13 -2.22 17.76
CA GLU A 189 5.22 -2.73 18.79
C GLU A 189 5.84 -3.81 19.69
N SER A 190 7.08 -4.25 19.45
CA SER A 190 7.68 -5.34 20.22
C SER A 190 8.10 -4.93 21.64
N PRO A 191 8.75 -3.76 21.88
CA PRO A 191 9.14 -3.33 23.21
C PRO A 191 7.94 -3.00 24.12
N PHE A 192 8.00 -3.41 25.39
CA PHE A 192 6.91 -3.19 26.35
C PHE A 192 6.55 -1.70 26.51
N CYS A 193 7.54 -0.81 26.64
CA CYS A 193 7.29 0.63 26.77
C CYS A 193 6.59 1.21 25.54
N ASN A 194 7.00 0.81 24.33
CA ASN A 194 6.37 1.25 23.09
C ASN A 194 4.90 0.83 23.02
N ARG A 195 4.61 -0.40 23.44
CA ARG A 195 3.22 -0.89 23.52
C ARG A 195 2.38 -0.05 24.46
N LEU A 196 2.90 0.30 25.64
CA LEU A 196 2.21 1.15 26.59
C LEU A 196 1.93 2.55 26.02
N GLN A 197 2.91 3.16 25.35
CA GLN A 197 2.74 4.45 24.67
C GLN A 197 1.61 4.39 23.63
N CYS A 198 1.60 3.34 22.80
CA CYS A 198 0.57 3.16 21.77
C CYS A 198 -0.83 2.89 22.35
N ILE A 199 -0.93 2.07 23.40
CA ILE A 199 -2.20 1.84 24.11
C ILE A 199 -2.71 3.14 24.73
N GLN A 200 -1.84 3.90 25.39
CA GLN A 200 -2.21 5.17 26.00
C GLN A 200 -2.79 6.13 24.97
N ALA A 201 -2.11 6.33 23.83
CA ALA A 201 -2.58 7.22 22.77
C ALA A 201 -3.94 6.78 22.20
N ARG A 202 -4.17 5.48 22.02
CA ARG A 202 -5.48 4.95 21.57
C ARG A 202 -6.59 5.22 22.58
N VAL A 203 -6.33 5.00 23.86
CA VAL A 203 -7.30 5.29 24.93
C VAL A 203 -7.61 6.78 25.01
N GLU A 204 -6.62 7.64 24.80
CA GLU A 204 -6.81 9.10 24.76
C GLU A 204 -7.66 9.54 23.57
N ALA A 205 -7.46 8.94 22.39
CA ALA A 205 -8.27 9.22 21.20
C ALA A 205 -9.75 8.83 21.41
N GLN A 206 -10.01 7.67 22.05
CA GLN A 206 -11.38 7.18 22.33
C GLN A 206 -12.15 8.03 23.36
N LYS A 207 -11.47 8.85 24.16
CA LYS A 207 -12.12 9.76 25.12
C LYS A 207 -12.62 11.05 24.47
N GLN A 208 -12.20 11.34 23.24
CA GLN A 208 -12.53 12.57 22.51
C GLN A 208 -13.68 12.36 21.52
N GLU A 209 -14.17 11.14 21.38
CA GLU A 209 -15.38 10.75 20.64
C GLU A 209 -16.60 10.68 21.57
#